data_AF-A0A7J7MIP9-F1
#
_entry.id   AF-A0A7J7MIP9-F1
#
_cell.length_a   1.000
_cell.length_b   1.000
_cell.length_c   1.000
_cell.angle_alpha   90.00
_cell.angle_beta   90.00
_cell.angle_gamma   90.00
#
_symmetry.space_group_name_H-M   'P 1'
#
loop_
_entity.id
_entity.type
_entity.pdbx_description
1 polymer ?
#
loop_
_entity_poly.entity_id
_entity_poly.type
_entity_poly.pdbx_seq_one_letter_code
_entity_poly.pdbx_strand_id
1 'polypeptide(L)'
;MVVLATKVCGYSERSSYLRENAKVLRVDAANIKESVEKSLQRLNTDYIDLLQIHWPDRYVPLFGDYSYDSSKWRPSIPFVEQLKAFQELIDEGKVCYASSNSGR
;
A
#
# COMPACT_ATOMS: atom_id res chain seq x y z
N MET A 1 -16.29 19.50 -7.38
CA MET A 1 -15.06 18.72 -7.60
C MET A 1 -14.93 17.74 -6.45
N VAL A 2 -14.77 16.46 -6.74
CA VAL A 2 -14.56 15.42 -5.73
C VAL A 2 -13.10 15.00 -5.80
N VAL A 3 -12.46 14.83 -4.64
CA VAL A 3 -11.11 14.26 -4.54
C VAL A 3 -11.26 12.81 -4.08
N LEU A 4 -10.85 11.85 -4.90
CA LEU A 4 -10.94 10.43 -4.64
C LEU A 4 -9.65 9.90 -4.01
N ALA A 5 -9.73 9.48 -2.75
CA ALA A 5 -8.63 8.87 -2.03
C ALA A 5 -8.90 7.38 -1.74
N THR A 6 -7.89 6.54 -1.98
CA THR A 6 -7.93 5.12 -1.62
C THR A 6 -6.60 4.68 -1.01
N LYS A 7 -6.54 3.45 -0.51
CA LYS A 7 -5.36 2.94 0.22
C LYS A 7 -4.90 1.59 -0.31
N VAL A 8 -3.59 1.39 -0.35
CA VAL A 8 -2.96 0.07 -0.50
C VAL A 8 -2.63 -0.49 0.88
N CYS A 9 -2.95 -1.76 1.13
CA CYS A 9 -2.63 -2.42 2.40
C CYS A 9 -1.12 -2.58 2.56
N GLY A 10 -0.65 -2.42 3.79
CA GLY A 10 0.73 -2.78 4.16
C GLY A 10 0.92 -4.28 4.31
N TYR A 11 1.97 -4.63 5.05
CA TYR A 11 2.23 -6.03 5.37
C TYR A 11 1.03 -6.69 6.06
N SER A 12 0.56 -7.83 5.55
CA SER A 12 -0.49 -8.61 6.20
C SER A 12 -0.45 -10.07 5.76
N GLU A 13 -0.34 -10.98 6.72
CA GLU A 13 -0.53 -12.42 6.49
C GLU A 13 -2.01 -12.81 6.52
N ARG A 14 -2.85 -11.97 7.15
CA ARG A 14 -4.29 -12.24 7.36
C ARG A 14 -5.16 -11.75 6.21
N SER A 15 -4.60 -10.93 5.32
CA SER A 15 -5.33 -10.27 4.23
C SER A 15 -4.83 -10.68 2.85
N SER A 16 -4.11 -11.81 2.74
CA SER A 16 -3.58 -12.35 1.48
C SER A 16 -4.66 -12.47 0.39
N TYR A 17 -5.90 -12.79 0.76
CA TYR A 17 -7.06 -12.86 -0.15
C TYR A 17 -7.35 -11.56 -0.93
N LEU A 18 -6.79 -10.42 -0.54
CA LEU A 18 -6.92 -9.17 -1.30
C LEU A 18 -6.09 -9.17 -2.59
N ARG A 19 -5.17 -10.12 -2.78
CA ARG A 19 -4.29 -10.22 -3.95
C ARG A 19 -4.22 -11.66 -4.44
N GLU A 20 -4.29 -11.85 -5.74
CA GLU A 20 -4.43 -13.19 -6.34
C GLU A 20 -3.19 -14.07 -6.16
N ASN A 21 -2.01 -13.46 -6.05
CA ASN A 21 -0.73 -14.19 -6.00
C ASN A 21 0.12 -13.89 -4.75
N ALA A 22 -0.44 -13.20 -3.76
CA ALA A 22 0.30 -12.85 -2.55
C ALA A 22 0.00 -13.83 -1.42
N LYS A 23 0.97 -14.68 -1.05
CA LYS A 23 0.90 -15.45 0.21
C LYS A 23 0.85 -14.53 1.43
N VAL A 24 1.50 -13.38 1.31
CA VAL A 24 1.55 -12.30 2.31
C VAL A 24 1.46 -11.00 1.54
N LEU A 25 0.56 -10.10 1.94
CA LEU A 25 0.54 -8.76 1.37
C LEU A 25 1.83 -8.03 1.72
N ARG A 26 2.40 -7.34 0.75
CA ARG A 26 3.59 -6.49 0.90
C ARG A 26 3.34 -5.16 0.20
N VAL A 27 4.16 -4.18 0.51
CA VAL A 27 4.20 -2.91 -0.23
C VAL A 27 5.23 -3.02 -1.37
N ASP A 28 5.17 -4.08 -2.16
CA ASP A 28 6.01 -4.27 -3.36
C ASP A 28 5.28 -3.81 -4.64
N ALA A 29 6.01 -3.70 -5.74
CA ALA A 29 5.47 -3.20 -7.01
C ALA A 29 4.27 -4.01 -7.52
N ALA A 30 4.31 -5.34 -7.40
CA ALA A 30 3.23 -6.20 -7.87
C ALA A 30 1.94 -5.99 -7.07
N ASN A 31 2.04 -5.99 -5.74
CA ASN A 31 0.91 -5.79 -4.84
C ASN A 31 0.32 -4.38 -4.96
N ILE A 32 1.16 -3.36 -5.18
CA ILE A 32 0.73 -1.98 -5.39
C ILE A 32 -0.05 -1.84 -6.71
N LYS A 33 0.51 -2.34 -7.82
CA LYS A 33 -0.14 -2.28 -9.14
C LYS A 33 -1.49 -3.00 -9.13
N GLU A 34 -1.53 -4.23 -8.62
CA GLU A 34 -2.79 -4.99 -8.51
C GLU A 34 -3.81 -4.26 -7.61
N SER A 35 -3.35 -3.60 -6.54
CA SER A 35 -4.23 -2.78 -5.68
C SER A 35 -4.91 -1.65 -6.44
N VAL A 36 -4.14 -0.97 -7.29
CA VAL A 36 -4.62 0.18 -8.05
C VAL A 36 -5.59 -0.28 -9.11
N GLU A 37 -5.24 -1.28 -9.92
CA GLU A 37 -6.15 -1.84 -10.94
C GLU A 37 -7.49 -2.27 -10.34
N LYS A 38 -7.47 -3.03 -9.24
CA LYS A 38 -8.70 -3.46 -8.55
C LYS A 38 -9.48 -2.29 -7.95
N SER A 39 -8.81 -1.21 -7.56
CA SER A 39 -9.48 -0.01 -7.04
C SER A 39 -10.13 0.79 -8.15
N LEU A 40 -9.44 1.00 -9.27
CA LEU A 40 -9.96 1.66 -10.46
C LEU A 40 -11.21 0.92 -10.98
N GLN A 41 -11.12 -0.41 -11.12
CA GLN A 41 -12.24 -1.24 -11.54
C GLN A 41 -13.43 -1.15 -10.57
N ARG A 42 -13.20 -1.27 -9.26
CA ARG A 42 -14.28 -1.22 -8.25
C ARG A 42 -14.93 0.16 -8.14
N LEU A 43 -14.15 1.21 -8.32
CA LEU A 43 -14.61 2.61 -8.24
C LEU A 43 -15.13 3.13 -9.58
N ASN A 44 -15.00 2.33 -10.66
CA ASN A 44 -15.41 2.67 -12.02
C ASN A 44 -14.85 4.03 -12.48
N THR A 45 -13.54 4.19 -12.35
CA THR A 45 -12.78 5.40 -12.71
C THR A 45 -11.42 5.00 -13.27
N ASP A 46 -10.81 5.89 -14.06
CA ASP A 46 -9.49 5.66 -14.67
C ASP A 46 -8.34 6.28 -13.86
N TYR A 47 -8.66 7.07 -12.83
CA TYR A 47 -7.66 7.73 -11.97
C TYR A 47 -8.05 7.77 -10.49
N ILE A 48 -7.03 7.94 -9.64
CA ILE A 48 -7.11 8.17 -8.19
C ILE A 48 -6.34 9.45 -7.87
N ASP A 49 -6.97 10.41 -7.18
CA ASP A 49 -6.27 11.63 -6.78
C ASP A 49 -5.19 11.35 -5.72
N LEU A 50 -5.50 10.54 -4.71
CA LEU A 50 -4.58 10.25 -3.61
C LEU A 50 -4.54 8.76 -3.26
N LEU A 51 -3.39 8.13 -3.45
CA LEU A 51 -3.12 6.77 -3.00
C LEU A 51 -2.28 6.79 -1.72
N GLN A 52 -2.76 6.17 -0.66
CA GLN A 52 -2.05 6.10 0.63
C GLN A 52 -1.60 4.67 0.96
N ILE A 53 -0.43 4.53 1.59
CA ILE A 53 -0.10 3.31 2.33
C ILE A 53 -0.96 3.26 3.60
N HIS A 54 -1.79 2.22 3.74
CA HIS A 54 -2.72 2.06 4.86
C HIS A 54 -1.98 1.82 6.20
N TRP A 55 -0.94 0.99 6.17
CA TRP A 55 0.04 0.77 7.24
C TRP A 55 1.34 0.28 6.59
N PRO A 56 2.52 0.41 7.23
CA PRO A 56 3.78 0.16 6.56
C PRO A 56 4.05 -1.34 6.29
N ASP A 57 4.99 -1.61 5.38
CA ASP A 57 5.52 -2.96 5.15
C ASP A 57 6.37 -3.44 6.35
N ARG A 58 7.23 -2.55 6.86
CA ARG A 58 8.04 -2.80 8.05
C ARG A 58 7.16 -3.06 9.26
N TYR A 59 7.65 -3.87 10.18
CA TYR A 59 6.98 -4.05 11.46
C TYR A 59 6.93 -2.72 12.22
N VAL A 60 5.73 -2.34 12.63
CA VAL A 60 5.45 -1.32 13.63
C VAL A 60 4.29 -1.83 14.49
N PRO A 61 4.15 -1.37 15.75
CA PRO A 61 2.94 -1.58 16.54
C PRO A 61 1.73 -1.01 15.79
N LEU A 62 0.68 -1.80 15.64
CA LEU A 62 -0.55 -1.39 14.94
C LEU A 62 -1.77 -1.86 15.74
N PHE A 63 -2.92 -1.24 15.48
CA PHE A 63 -4.22 -1.70 15.97
C PHE A 63 -4.33 -1.88 17.49
N GLY A 64 -3.76 -0.94 18.26
CA GLY A 64 -3.84 -0.92 19.73
C GLY A 64 -2.59 -1.43 20.44
N ASP A 65 -1.59 -1.94 19.71
CA ASP A 65 -0.25 -2.14 20.26
C ASP A 65 0.50 -0.79 20.32
N TYR A 66 1.25 -0.57 21.41
CA TYR A 66 1.99 0.69 21.65
C TYR A 66 3.51 0.49 21.76
N SER A 67 3.98 -0.73 22.01
CA SER A 67 5.40 -1.04 22.21
C SER A 67 5.96 -1.82 21.04
N TYR A 68 7.14 -1.41 20.59
CA TYR A 68 7.89 -2.14 19.57
C TYR A 68 8.44 -3.45 20.16
N ASP A 69 8.04 -4.58 19.58
CA ASP A 69 8.57 -5.90 19.91
C ASP A 69 9.61 -6.32 18.86
N SER A 70 10.90 -6.29 19.24
CA SER A 70 11.99 -6.67 18.33
C SER A 70 11.92 -8.12 17.85
N SER A 71 11.23 -9.01 18.57
CA SER A 71 11.05 -10.39 18.13
C SER A 71 10.14 -10.51 16.90
N LYS A 72 9.30 -9.50 16.64
CA LYS A 72 8.43 -9.41 15.46
C LYS A 72 9.08 -8.71 14.27
N TRP A 73 10.35 -8.31 14.40
CA TRP A 73 11.11 -7.74 13.29
C TRP A 73 11.16 -8.72 12.12
N ARG A 74 11.08 -8.18 10.91
CA ARG A 74 11.15 -8.94 9.66
C ARG A 74 11.72 -8.05 8.54
N PRO A 75 12.34 -8.65 7.50
CA PRO A 75 12.74 -7.91 6.31
C PRO A 75 11.56 -7.19 5.67
N SER A 76 11.74 -5.90 5.38
CA SER A 76 10.74 -5.05 4.74
C SER A 76 11.16 -4.65 3.33
N ILE A 77 10.19 -4.41 2.45
CA ILE A 77 10.43 -3.80 1.14
C ILE A 77 11.05 -2.40 1.37
N PRO A 78 12.24 -2.10 0.81
CA PRO A 78 12.88 -0.80 0.96
C PRO A 78 11.95 0.33 0.52
N PHE A 79 11.87 1.42 1.29
CA PHE A 79 10.95 2.52 0.99
C PHE A 79 11.17 3.11 -0.42
N VAL A 80 12.41 3.14 -0.89
CA VAL A 80 12.77 3.56 -2.25
C VAL A 80 12.10 2.70 -3.32
N GLU A 81 11.98 1.39 -3.10
CA GLU A 81 11.29 0.48 -4.04
C GLU A 81 9.79 0.74 -4.06
N GLN A 82 9.20 0.99 -2.88
CA GLN A 82 7.79 1.37 -2.76
C GLN A 82 7.51 2.67 -3.53
N LEU A 83 8.37 3.68 -3.37
CA LEU A 83 8.27 4.96 -4.07
C LEU A 83 8.42 4.82 -5.58
N LYS A 84 9.33 3.96 -6.06
CA LYS A 84 9.46 3.68 -7.51
C LYS A 84 8.16 3.12 -8.08
N ALA A 85 7.53 2.17 -7.40
CA ALA A 85 6.24 1.63 -7.83
C ALA A 85 5.12 2.69 -7.86
N PHE A 86 5.10 3.62 -6.89
CA PHE A 86 4.16 4.76 -6.95
C PHE A 86 4.49 5.72 -8.08
N GLN A 87 5.77 6.00 -8.33
CA GLN A 87 6.18 6.88 -9.42
C GLN A 87 5.73 6.32 -10.77
N GLU A 88 5.90 5.02 -11.01
CA GLU A 88 5.42 4.37 -12.23
C GLU A 88 3.90 4.57 -12.43
N LEU A 89 3.10 4.44 -11.37
CA LEU A 89 1.65 4.66 -11.44
C LEU A 89 1.25 6.13 -11.65
N ILE A 90 2.08 7.05 -11.17
CA ILE A 90 1.92 8.49 -11.43
C ILE A 90 2.25 8.80 -12.87
N ASP A 91 3.35 8.24 -13.40
CA ASP A 91 3.77 8.40 -14.79
C ASP A 91 2.75 7.78 -15.76
N GLU A 92 2.09 6.68 -15.37
CA GLU A 92 0.97 6.07 -16.09
C GLU A 92 -0.34 6.88 -16.01
N GLY A 93 -0.41 7.93 -15.17
CA GLY A 93 -1.60 8.77 -15.00
C GLY A 93 -2.72 8.14 -14.15
N LYS A 94 -2.49 6.97 -13.55
CA LYS A 94 -3.47 6.26 -12.72
C LYS A 94 -3.61 6.84 -11.31
N VAL A 95 -2.56 7.50 -10.83
CA VAL A 95 -2.49 8.12 -9.49
C VAL A 95 -1.93 9.53 -9.63
N CYS A 96 -2.53 10.53 -8.97
CA CYS A 96 -1.97 11.89 -8.99
C CYS A 96 -0.95 12.10 -7.86
N TYR A 97 -1.26 11.66 -6.65
CA TYR A 97 -0.41 11.83 -5.48
C TYR A 97 -0.30 10.53 -4.67
N ALA A 98 0.89 10.26 -4.15
CA ALA A 98 1.15 9.14 -3.23
C ALA A 98 1.58 9.65 -1.85
N SER A 99 1.07 9.04 -0.79
CA SER A 99 1.50 9.34 0.58
C SER A 99 1.61 8.08 1.44
N SER A 100 2.32 8.21 2.57
CA SER A 100 2.45 7.14 3.56
C SER A 100 1.98 7.65 4.91
N ASN A 101 1.15 6.86 5.60
CA ASN A 101 0.86 7.11 7.01
C ASN A 101 1.95 6.46 7.85
N SER A 102 2.94 7.25 8.25
CA SER A 102 3.84 6.88 9.34
C SER A 102 3.05 7.03 10.65
N GLY A 103 2.44 5.93 11.12
CA GLY A 103 2.04 5.84 12.53
C GLY A 103 3.22 6.27 13.40
N ARG A 104 2.96 7.17 14.35
CA ARG A 104 3.95 7.61 15.34
C ARG A 104 4.47 6.43 16.15
#